data_AF-A0A3B8IZ53-F1
#
_entry.id   AF-A0A3B8IZ53-F1
#
_cell.length_a   1.000
_cell.length_b   1.000
_cell.length_c   1.000
_cell.angle_alpha   90.00
_cell.angle_beta   90.00
_cell.angle_gamma   90.00
#
_symmetry.space_group_name_H-M   'P 1'
#
loop_
_entity.id
_entity.type
_entity.pdbx_description
1 polymer ?
#
loop_
_entity_poly.entity_id
_entity_poly.type
_entity_poly.pdbx_seq_one_letter_code
_entity_poly.pdbx_strand_id
1 'polypeptide(L)'
;MEYAYRLTQKLDLTVGGGQSISGFRGGLGARFFLRDKAFSPFIAGNLIYSSGIDGLEFDANGTIATYDMPSRVAGFAKVGLKLGIGKHVALMGAVGYAQPLVNSQPVLVSGTDTDLHRTAMEVTNLGGVELSTALQIRF
;
A
#
# COMPACT_ATOMS: atom_id res chain seq x y z
N MET A 1 3.79 8.64 4.29
CA MET A 1 3.59 10.04 3.84
C MET A 1 3.66 10.06 2.32
N GLU A 2 2.78 10.84 1.68
CA GLU A 2 2.71 10.97 0.22
C GLU A 2 2.68 12.45 -0.14
N TYR A 3 3.44 12.82 -1.16
CA TYR A 3 3.41 14.12 -1.80
C TYR A 3 2.72 13.99 -3.16
N ALA A 4 1.81 14.93 -3.46
CA ALA A 4 1.08 14.95 -4.71
C ALA A 4 1.34 16.26 -5.45
N TYR A 5 1.79 16.17 -6.69
CA TYR A 5 1.94 17.30 -7.60
C TYR A 5 0.81 17.31 -8.63
N ARG A 6 0.08 18.42 -8.70
CA ARG A 6 -1.05 18.56 -9.62
C ARG A 6 -0.57 18.98 -11.00
N LEU A 7 -0.60 18.04 -11.96
CA LEU A 7 -0.27 18.32 -13.36
C LEU A 7 -1.41 19.06 -14.08
N THR A 8 -2.66 18.65 -13.83
CA THR A 8 -3.86 19.27 -14.41
C THR A 8 -4.97 19.33 -13.38
N GLN A 9 -6.10 19.97 -13.68
CA GLN A 9 -7.26 19.98 -12.78
C GLN A 9 -7.75 18.58 -12.38
N LYS A 10 -7.44 17.54 -13.17
CA LYS A 10 -7.88 16.16 -12.93
C LYS A 10 -6.75 15.17 -12.65
N LEU A 11 -5.50 15.51 -12.92
CA LEU A 11 -4.39 14.57 -12.82
C LEU A 11 -3.38 15.05 -11.76
N ASP A 12 -3.16 14.21 -10.76
CA ASP A 12 -2.07 14.34 -9.80
C ASP A 12 -1.03 13.24 -10.07
N LEU A 13 0.26 13.59 -10.02
CA LEU A 13 1.34 12.63 -9.80
C LEU A 13 1.63 12.52 -8.31
N THR A 14 1.94 11.32 -7.85
CA THR A 14 2.20 11.05 -6.44
C THR A 14 3.56 10.40 -6.27
N VAL A 15 4.23 10.73 -5.17
CA VAL A 15 5.42 10.04 -4.69
C VAL A 15 5.34 9.95 -3.18
N GLY A 16 5.66 8.81 -2.61
CA GLY A 16 5.51 8.63 -1.18
C GLY A 16 6.20 7.40 -0.67
N GLY A 17 6.20 7.28 0.65
CA GLY A 17 6.68 6.09 1.33
C GLY A 17 6.30 6.09 2.80
N GLY A 18 6.52 4.97 3.46
CA GLY A 18 6.20 4.75 4.86
C GLY A 18 6.66 3.39 5.34
N GLN A 19 6.49 3.17 6.63
CA GLN A 19 6.78 1.87 7.24
C GLN A 19 5.61 0.92 7.06
N SER A 20 5.94 -0.35 6.87
CA SER A 20 5.01 -1.48 6.88
C SER A 20 5.57 -2.59 7.76
N ILE A 21 4.75 -3.60 8.05
CA ILE A 21 5.18 -4.79 8.79
C ILE A 21 6.34 -5.51 8.07
N SER A 22 6.31 -5.49 6.73
CA SER A 22 7.31 -6.11 5.86
C SER A 22 8.50 -5.18 5.52
N GLY A 23 8.77 -4.17 6.35
CA GLY A 23 9.80 -3.15 6.10
C GLY A 23 9.29 -1.86 5.46
N PHE A 24 10.18 -1.07 4.88
CA PHE A 24 9.84 0.21 4.25
C PHE A 24 9.14 -0.01 2.90
N ARG A 25 8.08 0.73 2.64
CA ARG A 25 7.40 0.80 1.33
C ARG A 25 7.53 2.20 0.76
N GLY A 26 7.89 2.30 -0.50
CA GLY A 26 7.99 3.57 -1.24
C GLY A 26 7.55 3.41 -2.68
N GLY A 27 7.08 4.47 -3.30
CA GLY A 27 6.56 4.36 -4.65
C GLY A 27 6.17 5.67 -5.29
N LEU A 28 5.79 5.54 -6.54
CA LEU A 28 5.30 6.62 -7.40
C LEU A 28 3.98 6.21 -8.03
N GLY A 29 3.14 7.18 -8.34
CA GLY A 29 1.83 6.92 -8.87
C GLY A 29 1.22 8.09 -9.59
N ALA A 30 0.02 7.85 -10.10
CA ALA A 30 -0.82 8.84 -10.72
C ALA A 30 -2.26 8.61 -10.28
N ARG A 31 -2.99 9.72 -10.10
CA ARG A 31 -4.39 9.73 -9.72
C ARG A 31 -5.17 10.62 -10.65
N PHE A 32 -6.21 10.07 -11.26
CA PHE A 32 -7.13 10.79 -12.13
C PHE A 32 -8.48 10.97 -11.46
N PHE A 33 -8.89 12.22 -11.23
CA PHE A 33 -10.19 12.57 -10.68
C PHE A 33 -11.26 12.65 -11.77
N LEU A 34 -12.36 11.95 -11.54
CA LEU A 34 -13.51 11.93 -12.44
C LEU A 34 -14.31 13.23 -12.41
N ARG A 35 -14.20 13.99 -11.31
CA ARG A 35 -14.87 15.29 -11.10
C ARG A 35 -13.90 16.26 -10.43
N ASP A 36 -14.04 17.55 -10.71
CA ASP A 36 -13.31 18.62 -10.01
C ASP A 36 -14.25 19.33 -9.01
N LYS A 37 -14.64 18.61 -7.96
CA LYS A 37 -15.54 19.11 -6.90
C LYS A 37 -15.04 18.68 -5.51
N ALA A 38 -15.68 19.15 -4.44
CA ALA A 38 -15.36 18.69 -3.08
C ALA A 38 -15.46 17.15 -2.98
N PHE A 39 -16.58 16.59 -3.45
CA PHE A 39 -16.73 15.15 -3.67
C PHE A 39 -16.17 14.76 -5.05
N SER A 40 -15.05 14.04 -5.08
CA SER A 40 -14.41 13.61 -6.33
C SER A 40 -14.02 12.13 -6.28
N PRO A 41 -14.74 11.27 -7.00
CA PRO A 41 -14.26 9.93 -7.31
C PRO A 41 -12.98 9.98 -8.14
N PHE A 42 -12.11 8.99 -7.97
CA PHE A 42 -10.86 8.89 -8.71
C PHE A 42 -10.48 7.44 -9.02
N ILE A 43 -9.67 7.29 -10.05
CA ILE A 43 -8.91 6.08 -10.36
C ILE A 43 -7.42 6.39 -10.16
N ALA A 44 -6.65 5.43 -9.70
CA ALA A 44 -5.22 5.63 -9.46
C ALA A 44 -4.40 4.38 -9.81
N GLY A 45 -3.22 4.62 -10.35
CA GLY A 45 -2.19 3.62 -10.63
C GLY A 45 -0.93 3.92 -9.83
N ASN A 46 -0.31 2.92 -9.19
CA ASN A 46 0.94 3.12 -8.45
C ASN A 46 1.91 1.99 -8.74
N LEU A 47 3.20 2.31 -8.68
CA LEU A 47 4.29 1.35 -8.64
C LEU A 47 4.95 1.47 -7.28
N ILE A 48 4.92 0.38 -6.51
CA ILE A 48 5.39 0.35 -5.12
C ILE A 48 6.53 -0.63 -5.02
N TYR A 49 7.61 -0.20 -4.37
CA TYR A 49 8.71 -1.02 -3.90
C TYR A 49 8.60 -1.24 -2.39
N SER A 50 8.86 -2.46 -1.95
CA SER A 50 9.01 -2.83 -0.53
C SER A 50 10.45 -3.30 -0.32
N SER A 51 11.12 -2.79 0.72
CA SER A 51 12.49 -3.19 1.07
C SER A 51 12.59 -4.65 1.49
N GLY A 52 11.50 -5.21 2.01
CA GLY A 52 11.58 -6.47 2.74
C GLY A 52 12.09 -6.26 4.16
N ILE A 53 12.09 -7.35 4.92
CA ILE A 53 12.62 -7.45 6.28
C ILE A 53 13.08 -8.88 6.52
N ASP A 54 14.26 -9.02 7.11
CA ASP A 54 14.80 -10.32 7.52
C ASP A 54 14.42 -10.58 8.98
N GLY A 55 14.16 -11.84 9.32
CA GLY A 55 13.90 -12.24 10.70
C GLY A 55 12.56 -11.74 11.26
N LEU A 56 11.51 -11.64 10.45
CA LEU A 56 10.18 -11.28 10.93
C LEU A 56 9.62 -12.40 11.82
N GLU A 57 9.61 -12.19 13.12
CA GLU A 57 9.00 -13.11 14.08
C GLU A 57 7.48 -12.90 14.13
N PHE A 58 6.72 -13.98 13.99
CA PHE A 58 5.28 -14.01 14.15
C PHE A 58 4.91 -15.09 15.15
N ASP A 59 4.20 -14.71 16.22
CA ASP A 59 3.62 -15.63 17.19
C ASP A 59 2.15 -15.90 16.81
N ALA A 60 1.85 -17.16 16.50
CA ALA A 60 0.49 -17.62 16.30
C ALA A 60 0.14 -18.73 17.32
N ASN A 61 -0.65 -18.38 18.33
CA ASN A 61 -1.12 -19.28 19.39
C ASN A 61 0.02 -19.97 20.17
N GLY A 62 1.06 -19.24 20.54
CA GLY A 62 2.19 -19.76 21.33
C GLY A 62 3.19 -20.57 20.50
N THR A 63 3.05 -20.53 19.18
CA THR A 63 4.00 -21.08 18.23
C THR A 63 4.64 -19.92 17.49
N ILE A 64 5.97 -19.81 17.58
CA ILE A 64 6.74 -18.75 16.92
C ILE A 64 7.30 -19.30 15.61
N ALA A 65 7.15 -18.54 14.54
CA ALA A 65 7.87 -18.76 13.29
C ALA A 65 8.54 -17.48 12.83
N THR A 66 9.73 -17.63 12.26
CA THR A 66 10.55 -16.53 11.74
C THR A 66 10.56 -16.61 10.22
N TYR A 67 10.22 -15.50 9.57
CA TYR A 67 10.17 -15.41 8.11
C TYR A 67 11.09 -14.30 7.59
N ASP A 68 11.77 -14.59 6.48
CA ASP A 68 12.42 -13.57 5.67
C ASP A 68 11.44 -13.12 4.58
N MET A 69 11.14 -11.82 4.59
CA MET A 69 10.33 -11.17 3.58
C MET A 69 11.26 -10.47 2.58
N PRO A 70 11.42 -10.99 1.35
CA PRO A 70 12.31 -10.39 0.37
C PRO A 70 11.79 -9.02 -0.10
N SER A 71 12.70 -8.21 -0.64
CA SER A 71 12.35 -6.96 -1.34
C SER A 71 11.51 -7.25 -2.59
N ARG A 72 10.50 -6.42 -2.89
CA ARG A 72 9.58 -6.65 -4.01
C ARG A 72 9.06 -5.38 -4.64
N VAL A 73 8.60 -5.51 -5.89
CA VAL A 73 7.87 -4.46 -6.62
C VAL A 73 6.46 -4.96 -6.97
N ALA A 74 5.46 -4.11 -6.77
CA ALA A 74 4.08 -4.37 -7.17
C ALA A 74 3.46 -3.19 -7.91
N GLY A 75 2.64 -3.51 -8.90
CA GLY A 75 1.74 -2.58 -9.56
C GLY A 75 0.40 -2.53 -8.84
N PHE A 76 -0.17 -1.35 -8.71
CA PHE A 76 -1.40 -1.11 -7.95
C PHE A 76 -2.43 -0.38 -8.79
N ALA A 77 -3.63 -0.96 -8.89
CA ALA A 77 -4.79 -0.29 -9.45
C ALA A 77 -5.80 -0.04 -8.32
N LYS A 78 -6.22 1.22 -8.16
CA LYS A 78 -7.10 1.67 -7.08
C LYS A 78 -8.24 2.52 -7.61
N VAL A 79 -9.40 2.39 -6.98
CA VAL A 79 -10.52 3.33 -7.10
C VAL A 79 -10.77 3.96 -5.75
N GLY A 80 -11.19 5.22 -5.73
CA GLY A 80 -11.39 5.91 -4.47
C GLY A 80 -12.25 7.15 -4.56
N LEU A 81 -12.43 7.76 -3.39
CA LEU A 81 -13.23 8.94 -3.17
C LEU A 81 -12.40 9.97 -2.41
N LYS A 82 -12.43 11.21 -2.89
CA LYS A 82 -11.96 12.39 -2.17
C LYS A 82 -13.16 13.16 -1.65
N LEU A 83 -13.14 13.51 -0.37
CA LEU A 83 -14.08 14.38 0.32
C LEU A 83 -13.35 15.63 0.79
N GLY A 84 -13.48 16.73 0.03
CA GLY A 84 -12.96 18.03 0.41
C GLY A 84 -13.69 18.60 1.63
N ILE A 85 -12.93 19.00 2.64
CA ILE A 85 -13.40 19.62 3.88
C ILE A 85 -12.82 21.04 3.92
N GLY A 86 -13.63 22.02 3.52
CA GLY A 86 -13.16 23.39 3.34
C GLY A 86 -12.22 23.55 2.14
N LYS A 87 -11.28 24.51 2.23
CA LYS A 87 -10.39 24.88 1.12
C LYS A 87 -9.06 24.11 1.09
N HIS A 88 -8.57 23.69 2.25
CA HIS A 88 -7.20 23.17 2.40
C HIS A 88 -7.13 21.68 2.76
N VAL A 89 -8.23 21.09 3.23
CA VAL A 89 -8.21 19.71 3.75
C VAL A 89 -9.10 18.82 2.90
N ALA A 90 -8.71 17.56 2.72
CA ALA A 90 -9.58 16.54 2.16
C ALA A 90 -9.33 15.19 2.82
N LEU A 91 -10.40 14.43 3.06
CA LEU A 91 -10.31 13.02 3.40
C LEU A 91 -10.32 12.20 2.11
N MET A 92 -9.48 11.18 2.03
CA MET A 92 -9.41 10.28 0.90
C MET A 92 -9.59 8.84 1.38
N GLY A 93 -10.40 8.07 0.68
CA GLY A 93 -10.52 6.63 0.86
C GLY A 93 -10.36 5.94 -0.47
N ALA A 94 -9.67 4.80 -0.50
CA ALA A 94 -9.50 4.00 -1.71
C ALA A 94 -9.45 2.52 -1.39
N VAL A 95 -9.95 1.73 -2.35
CA VAL A 95 -9.81 0.28 -2.40
C VAL A 95 -9.16 -0.09 -3.72
N GLY A 96 -8.38 -1.16 -3.74
CA GLY A 96 -7.82 -1.66 -4.99
C GLY A 96 -7.13 -2.99 -4.85
N TYR A 97 -6.39 -3.32 -5.89
CA TYR A 97 -5.67 -4.58 -5.98
C TYR A 97 -4.21 -4.34 -6.36
N ALA A 98 -3.35 -5.11 -5.69
CA ALA A 98 -1.92 -5.16 -5.83
C ALA A 98 -1.51 -6.41 -6.59
N GLN A 99 -0.83 -6.23 -7.72
CA GLN A 99 -0.21 -7.32 -8.44
C GLN A 99 1.31 -7.26 -8.24
N PRO A 100 1.92 -8.24 -7.53
CA PRO A 100 3.36 -8.38 -7.52
C PRO A 100 3.87 -8.54 -8.96
N LEU A 101 4.89 -7.77 -9.32
CA LEU A 101 5.54 -7.86 -10.63
C LEU A 101 6.65 -8.91 -10.63
N VAL A 102 7.19 -9.22 -9.45
CA VAL A 102 8.21 -10.25 -9.23
C VAL A 102 7.69 -11.25 -8.19
N ASN A 103 7.80 -12.54 -8.51
CA ASN A 103 7.48 -13.62 -7.58
C ASN A 103 8.65 -13.84 -6.62
N SER A 104 8.49 -13.36 -5.39
CA SER A 104 9.44 -13.53 -4.29
C SER A 104 8.62 -13.87 -3.04
N GLN A 105 8.46 -15.16 -2.74
CA GLN A 105 7.62 -15.57 -1.61
C GLN A 105 8.35 -15.36 -0.28
N PRO A 106 7.64 -15.14 0.83
CA PRO A 106 8.22 -15.22 2.17
C PRO A 106 8.89 -16.59 2.37
N VAL A 107 10.05 -16.60 3.01
CA VAL A 107 10.82 -17.83 3.27
C VAL A 107 10.82 -18.09 4.77
N LEU A 108 10.37 -19.28 5.17
CA LEU A 108 10.48 -19.71 6.57
C LEU A 108 11.96 -19.97 6.89
N VAL A 109 12.47 -19.27 7.91
CA VAL A 109 13.85 -19.41 8.39
C VAL A 109 13.90 -20.39 9.56
N SER A 110 12.96 -20.28 10.49
CA SER A 110 12.93 -21.12 11.70
C SER A 110 11.53 -21.18 12.32
N GLY A 111 11.29 -22.19 13.16
CA GLY A 111 10.02 -22.39 13.86
C GLY A 111 9.05 -23.34 13.15
N THR A 112 7.77 -23.29 13.52
CA THR A 112 6.73 -24.18 12.99
C THR A 112 5.75 -23.41 12.13
N ASP A 113 5.73 -23.73 10.84
CA ASP A 113 4.85 -23.13 9.86
C ASP A 113 3.45 -23.75 9.91
N THR A 114 2.52 -23.08 10.59
CA THR A 114 1.10 -23.46 10.63
C THR A 114 0.30 -22.70 9.57
N ASP A 115 -0.92 -23.17 9.24
CA ASP A 115 -1.78 -22.50 8.25
C ASP A 115 -2.10 -21.04 8.63
N LEU A 116 -2.13 -20.74 9.92
CA LEU A 116 -2.33 -19.38 10.43
C LEU A 116 -1.12 -18.49 10.13
N HIS A 117 0.10 -19.02 10.25
CA HIS A 117 1.31 -18.29 9.89
C HIS A 117 1.36 -18.02 8.38
N ARG A 118 1.08 -19.04 7.54
CA ARG A 118 1.03 -18.86 6.08
C ARG A 118 0.02 -17.79 5.68
N THR A 119 -1.19 -17.84 6.25
CA THR A 119 -2.24 -16.85 5.97
C THR A 119 -1.80 -15.44 6.39
N ALA A 120 -1.17 -15.30 7.56
CA ALA A 120 -0.64 -14.02 8.01
C ALA A 120 0.47 -13.49 7.09
N MET A 121 1.38 -14.36 6.65
CA MET A 121 2.44 -13.99 5.71
C MET A 121 1.88 -13.61 4.33
N GLU A 122 0.86 -14.32 3.83
CA GLU A 122 0.19 -13.98 2.57
C GLU A 122 -0.49 -12.61 2.63
N VAL A 123 -1.17 -12.28 3.73
CA VAL A 123 -1.88 -11.01 3.91
C VAL A 123 -0.92 -9.83 4.13
N THR A 124 0.20 -10.06 4.80
CA THR A 124 1.20 -9.00 5.10
C THR A 124 2.13 -8.72 3.92
N ASN A 125 2.31 -9.71 3.04
CA ASN A 125 3.10 -9.59 1.83
C ASN A 125 2.49 -8.57 0.84
N LEU A 126 3.33 -8.00 -0.01
CA LEU A 126 2.94 -6.99 -0.99
C LEU A 126 2.14 -7.65 -2.13
N GLY A 127 0.81 -7.67 -2.03
CA GLY A 127 -0.08 -8.34 -2.99
C GLY A 127 -1.53 -8.38 -2.50
N GLY A 128 -2.50 -8.55 -3.39
CA GLY A 128 -3.91 -8.72 -3.02
C GLY A 128 -4.71 -7.42 -2.86
N VAL A 129 -5.81 -7.47 -2.09
CA VAL A 129 -6.73 -6.35 -1.90
C VAL A 129 -6.16 -5.37 -0.88
N GLU A 130 -6.14 -4.09 -1.22
CA GLU A 130 -5.76 -3.02 -0.29
C GLU A 130 -6.92 -2.07 0.00
N LEU A 131 -7.01 -1.66 1.26
CA LEU A 131 -7.86 -0.59 1.74
C LEU A 131 -6.95 0.52 2.29
N SER A 132 -7.22 1.76 1.89
CA SER A 132 -6.41 2.90 2.28
C SER A 132 -7.26 4.11 2.61
N THR A 133 -6.84 4.85 3.63
CA THR A 133 -7.40 6.15 3.99
C THR A 133 -6.26 7.14 4.15
N ALA A 134 -6.51 8.40 3.80
CA ALA A 134 -5.51 9.46 3.92
C ALA A 134 -6.16 10.81 4.21
N LEU A 135 -5.44 11.64 4.96
CA LEU A 135 -5.73 13.06 5.11
C LEU A 135 -4.82 13.84 4.17
N GLN A 136 -5.42 14.54 3.21
CA GLN A 136 -4.72 15.47 2.31
C GLN A 136 -4.78 16.88 2.87
N ILE A 137 -3.63 17.56 2.89
CA ILE A 137 -3.50 18.98 3.19
C ILE A 137 -2.92 19.67 1.94
N ARG A 138 -3.57 20.75 1.47
CA ARG A 138 -3.12 21.59 0.37
C ARG A 138 -2.57 22.91 0.89
N PHE A 139 -1.40 23.25 0.36
CA PHE A 139 -0.72 24.53 0.54
C PHE A 139 -0.77 25.31 -0.77
#